data_AF-A0A6A5VS94-F1
#
_entry.id   AF-A0A6A5VS94-F1
#
_cell.length_a   1.000
_cell.length_b   1.000
_cell.length_c   1.000
_cell.angle_alpha   90.00
_cell.angle_beta   90.00
_cell.angle_gamma   90.00
#
_symmetry.space_group_name_H-M   'P 1'
#
loop_
_entity.id
_entity.type
_entity.pdbx_description
1 polymer ?
#
loop_
_entity_poly.entity_id
_entity_poly.type
_entity_poly.pdbx_seq_one_letter_code
_entity_poly.pdbx_strand_id
1 'polypeptide(L)'
;MDSNIFCVLCGGPFHLEHHIYSLNPQKAVYQWMYDVRLLATPSALSRQIIGVYSQEQPTNLSEDDNVFLSQSTQWKITDSDCFRLGESYYCVLTDDGHGNVIFPLHHACIQIGCRVLELHPGISRVTDQLSPLGRLNQMLRLQFQYNKSSGVGVGHDLFNLNSENQTGDPRSLLAMDELGWWGDEHEKFLTDPLEIPGISQFILDVLRATPRTSGPESPAVRPLRSAESIEKMPNELLDIITAHLPPLSVVALHRSSRLLSLKVPLDAHFYREYVANGSLFPQVWDLDNEELEDDENEKADFSRLDGLWDWKSVVRLLQKKEFSVYGLGCGLSEAIPLGFWNRCRIWRIIEDACPP
;
A
#
# COMPACT_ATOMS: atom_id res chain seq x y z
N MET A 1 -4.23 -18.26 20.59
CA MET A 1 -2.91 -17.79 20.14
C MET A 1 -2.19 -17.28 21.36
N ASP A 2 -1.08 -17.91 21.74
CA ASP A 2 -0.37 -17.60 23.00
C ASP A 2 0.66 -16.47 22.86
N SER A 3 0.82 -15.90 21.65
CA SER A 3 1.67 -14.72 21.43
C SER A 3 0.85 -13.48 21.14
N ASN A 4 1.27 -12.37 21.75
CA ASN A 4 0.74 -11.03 21.52
C ASN A 4 1.54 -10.23 20.47
N ILE A 5 2.52 -10.86 19.81
CA ILE A 5 3.36 -10.18 18.81
C ILE A 5 2.88 -10.52 17.39
N PHE A 6 2.48 -9.47 16.68
CA PHE A 6 2.12 -9.51 15.28
C PHE A 6 2.87 -8.43 14.52
N CYS A 7 2.85 -8.50 13.19
CA CYS A 7 3.35 -7.41 12.37
C CYS A 7 2.56 -6.14 12.68
N VAL A 8 3.25 -5.11 13.16
CA VAL A 8 2.58 -3.89 13.63
C VAL A 8 1.89 -3.11 12.52
N LEU A 9 2.14 -3.40 11.24
CA LEU A 9 1.46 -2.76 10.11
C LEU A 9 0.23 -3.54 9.62
N CYS A 10 0.33 -4.87 9.48
CA CYS A 10 -0.72 -5.67 8.86
C CYS A 10 -1.52 -6.53 9.85
N GLY A 11 -1.07 -6.67 11.10
CA GLY A 11 -1.68 -7.56 12.11
C GLY A 11 -1.52 -9.05 11.80
N GLY A 12 -0.72 -9.38 10.80
CA GLY A 12 -0.45 -10.77 10.41
C GLY A 12 0.55 -11.44 11.36
N PRO A 13 0.43 -12.77 11.55
CA PRO A 13 1.37 -13.53 12.35
C PRO A 13 2.73 -13.66 11.66
N PHE A 14 3.76 -13.98 12.45
CA PHE A 14 5.11 -14.29 11.95
C PHE A 14 5.35 -15.79 11.76
N HIS A 15 4.34 -16.60 12.11
CA HIS A 15 4.34 -18.03 11.91
C HIS A 15 2.90 -18.52 11.76
N LEU A 16 2.60 -19.18 10.63
CA LEU A 16 1.32 -19.88 10.48
C LEU A 16 1.37 -21.25 11.13
N GLU A 17 0.50 -21.45 12.12
CA GLU A 17 0.26 -22.75 12.73
C GLU A 17 -0.63 -23.62 11.82
N HIS A 18 -0.16 -24.82 11.48
CA HIS A 18 -0.80 -25.72 10.51
C HIS A 18 -2.24 -26.14 10.88
N HIS A 19 -2.63 -25.97 12.15
CA HIS A 19 -3.93 -26.41 12.68
C HIS A 19 -4.91 -25.28 12.97
N ILE A 20 -4.45 -24.02 12.99
CA ILE A 20 -5.31 -22.88 13.34
C ILE A 20 -6.03 -22.34 12.11
N TYR A 21 -5.37 -22.31 10.95
CA TYR A 21 -5.84 -21.51 9.81
C TYR A 21 -6.52 -22.32 8.69
N SER A 22 -6.54 -23.65 8.75
CA SER A 22 -6.90 -24.50 7.59
C SER A 22 -6.12 -24.17 6.29
N LEU A 23 -5.01 -23.46 6.40
CA LEU A 23 -4.14 -23.08 5.29
C LEU A 23 -2.99 -24.07 5.17
N ASN A 24 -2.50 -24.24 3.94
CA ASN A 24 -1.22 -24.92 3.72
C ASN A 24 -0.11 -23.87 3.72
N PRO A 25 0.71 -23.74 4.78
CA PRO A 25 1.72 -22.69 4.88
C PRO A 25 2.76 -22.79 3.77
N GLN A 26 2.94 -23.96 3.14
CA GLN A 26 3.88 -24.18 2.06
C GLN A 26 3.45 -23.57 0.71
N LYS A 27 2.20 -23.08 0.59
CA LYS A 27 1.78 -22.37 -0.62
C LYS A 27 2.56 -21.07 -0.75
N ALA A 28 3.03 -20.78 -1.96
CA ALA A 28 3.82 -19.58 -2.29
C ALA A 28 3.14 -18.28 -1.80
N VAL A 29 1.82 -18.16 -1.99
CA VAL A 29 1.02 -16.99 -1.59
C VAL A 29 1.03 -16.68 -0.09
N TYR A 30 1.53 -17.56 0.77
CA TYR A 30 1.65 -17.32 2.22
C TYR A 30 3.11 -17.22 2.69
N GLN A 31 4.08 -17.48 1.83
CA GLN A 31 5.50 -17.52 2.20
C GLN A 31 6.03 -16.16 2.65
N TRP A 32 5.45 -15.06 2.15
CA TRP A 32 5.80 -13.70 2.54
C TRP A 32 5.70 -13.43 4.05
N MET A 33 4.82 -14.16 4.77
CA MET A 33 4.65 -14.00 6.22
C MET A 33 5.87 -14.45 7.03
N TYR A 34 6.74 -15.25 6.42
CA TYR A 34 7.98 -15.72 7.04
C TYR A 34 9.18 -14.80 6.74
N ASP A 35 9.07 -13.87 5.78
CA ASP A 35 10.11 -12.85 5.57
C ASP A 35 9.93 -11.69 6.55
N VAL A 36 10.39 -11.92 7.76
CA VAL A 36 10.30 -10.95 8.86
C VAL A 36 11.58 -10.13 8.93
N ARG A 37 11.43 -8.84 9.23
CA ARG A 37 12.51 -7.88 9.41
C ARG A 37 12.28 -7.08 10.69
N LEU A 38 13.38 -6.66 11.30
CA LEU A 38 13.37 -5.71 12.41
C LEU A 38 13.73 -4.33 11.87
N LEU A 39 12.85 -3.36 12.13
CA LEU A 39 13.04 -1.95 11.81
C LEU A 39 13.23 -1.18 13.11
N ALA A 40 14.32 -0.43 13.23
CA ALA A 40 14.65 0.31 14.45
C ALA A 40 15.58 1.48 14.18
N THR A 41 15.97 2.21 15.23
CA THR A 41 17.20 3.02 15.20
C THR A 41 18.40 2.14 15.61
N PRO A 42 19.63 2.42 15.12
CA PRO A 42 20.82 1.65 15.53
C PRO A 42 21.06 1.64 17.05
N SER A 43 20.67 2.72 17.74
CA SER A 43 20.77 2.83 19.20
C SER A 43 19.83 1.87 19.94
N ALA A 44 18.62 1.62 19.41
CA ALA A 44 17.68 0.66 20.00
C ALA A 44 18.27 -0.75 20.00
N LEU A 45 18.88 -1.14 18.87
CA LEU A 45 19.48 -2.46 18.67
C LEU A 45 20.58 -2.75 19.70
N SER A 46 21.40 -1.74 20.01
CA SER A 46 22.50 -1.88 20.98
C SER A 46 22.02 -2.03 22.42
N ARG A 47 20.80 -1.59 22.74
CA ARG A 47 20.28 -1.49 24.11
C ARG A 47 19.25 -2.56 24.46
N GLN A 48 18.61 -3.14 23.46
CA GLN A 48 17.51 -4.09 23.61
C GLN A 48 17.92 -5.54 23.30
N ILE A 49 19.23 -5.80 23.29
CA ILE A 49 19.78 -7.14 23.18
C ILE A 49 19.68 -7.87 24.52
N ILE A 50 19.05 -9.04 24.52
CA ILE A 50 18.82 -9.86 25.72
C ILE A 50 19.97 -10.85 25.93
N GLY A 51 20.53 -11.36 24.84
CA GLY A 51 21.61 -12.34 24.86
C GLY A 51 22.48 -12.22 23.61
N VAL A 52 23.79 -12.18 23.82
CA VAL A 52 24.82 -12.16 22.78
C VAL A 52 25.52 -13.52 22.80
N TYR A 53 25.31 -14.35 21.78
CA TYR A 53 26.03 -15.62 21.65
C TYR A 53 27.18 -15.55 20.62
N SER A 54 27.34 -14.41 19.92
CA SER A 54 28.40 -14.16 18.94
C SER A 54 28.86 -12.69 18.97
N GLN A 55 30.12 -12.41 18.62
CA GLN A 55 30.61 -11.04 18.41
C GLN A 55 30.17 -10.42 17.07
N GLU A 56 29.49 -11.19 16.21
CA GLU A 56 28.99 -10.70 14.93
C GLU A 56 27.87 -9.68 15.14
N GLN A 57 28.11 -8.46 14.66
CA GLN A 57 27.09 -7.43 14.62
C GLN A 57 26.13 -7.69 13.45
N PRO A 58 24.82 -7.53 13.66
CA PRO A 58 23.86 -7.71 12.58
C PRO A 58 24.08 -6.66 11.49
N THR A 59 24.02 -7.09 10.23
CA THR A 59 24.19 -6.20 9.07
C THR A 59 22.98 -5.28 8.93
N ASN A 60 23.24 -3.98 8.80
CA ASN A 60 22.21 -3.01 8.42
C ASN A 60 22.00 -3.05 6.90
N LEU A 61 20.78 -3.33 6.46
CA LEU A 61 20.38 -3.29 5.05
C LEU A 61 19.86 -1.92 4.62
N SER A 62 19.69 -0.98 5.56
CA SER A 62 19.32 0.40 5.27
C SER A 62 20.50 1.15 4.66
N GLU A 63 20.24 1.97 3.64
CA GLU A 63 21.20 2.96 3.12
C GLU A 63 21.27 4.23 3.99
N ASP A 64 20.31 4.39 4.92
CA ASP A 64 20.24 5.49 5.87
C ASP A 64 20.84 5.08 7.22
N ASP A 65 21.94 5.71 7.62
CA ASP A 65 22.66 5.45 8.87
C ASP A 65 21.81 5.68 10.14
N ASN A 66 20.71 6.44 10.04
CA ASN A 66 19.85 6.71 11.19
C ASN A 66 18.81 5.60 11.42
N VAL A 67 18.70 4.68 10.48
CA VAL A 67 17.70 3.61 10.50
C VAL A 67 18.37 2.28 10.31
N PHE A 68 18.00 1.32 11.15
CA PHE A 68 18.44 -0.04 11.05
C PHE A 68 17.33 -0.89 10.43
N LEU A 69 17.66 -1.61 9.36
CA LEU A 69 16.84 -2.66 8.80
C LEU A 69 17.61 -3.97 8.82
N SER A 70 17.06 -4.98 9.49
CA SER A 70 17.74 -6.27 9.62
C SER A 70 17.73 -7.08 8.32
N GLN A 71 18.63 -8.06 8.25
CA GLN A 71 18.42 -9.25 7.41
C GLN A 71 17.14 -10.01 7.81
N SER A 72 16.74 -10.98 6.99
CA SER A 72 15.56 -11.80 7.27
C SER A 72 15.76 -12.52 8.59
N THR A 73 14.74 -12.47 9.44
CA THR A 73 14.78 -13.00 10.79
C THR A 73 13.70 -14.03 11.00
N GLN A 74 13.89 -14.88 12.00
CA GLN A 74 12.89 -15.84 12.43
C GLN A 74 12.34 -15.42 13.78
N TRP A 75 11.02 -15.50 13.92
CA TRP A 75 10.37 -15.46 15.21
C TRP A 75 10.61 -16.78 15.94
N LYS A 76 10.99 -16.71 17.22
CA LYS A 76 11.06 -17.88 18.09
C LYS A 76 10.10 -17.66 19.25
N ILE A 77 9.17 -18.59 19.41
CA ILE A 77 8.30 -18.65 20.58
C ILE A 77 9.22 -18.89 21.79
N THR A 78 9.37 -17.84 22.59
CA THR A 78 10.05 -17.86 23.89
C THR A 78 9.17 -17.06 24.85
N ASP A 79 9.33 -17.26 26.15
CA ASP A 79 8.58 -16.54 27.19
C ASP A 79 8.80 -15.01 27.19
N SER A 80 9.66 -14.49 26.29
CA SER A 80 10.20 -13.13 26.29
C SER A 80 10.01 -12.37 24.99
N ASP A 81 9.10 -12.81 24.12
CA ASP A 81 8.64 -12.00 22.98
C ASP A 81 9.80 -11.43 22.13
N CYS A 82 10.76 -12.31 21.77
CA CYS A 82 12.03 -11.90 21.17
C CYS A 82 12.24 -12.44 19.74
N PHE A 83 13.06 -11.72 18.97
CA PHE A 83 13.48 -12.12 17.62
C PHE A 83 14.97 -12.43 17.58
N ARG A 84 15.34 -13.44 16.79
CA ARG A 84 16.73 -13.87 16.64
C ARG A 84 17.37 -13.32 15.37
N LEU A 85 18.33 -12.41 15.49
CA LEU A 85 19.20 -11.98 14.39
C LEU A 85 20.58 -12.60 14.56
N GLY A 86 20.98 -13.45 13.63
CA GLY A 86 22.18 -14.28 13.76
C GLY A 86 22.12 -15.13 15.03
N GLU A 87 23.10 -14.93 15.91
CA GLU A 87 23.18 -15.60 17.21
C GLU A 87 22.78 -14.68 18.37
N SER A 88 22.07 -13.59 18.11
CA SER A 88 21.65 -12.61 19.12
C SER A 88 20.13 -12.51 19.21
N TYR A 89 19.61 -12.26 20.42
CA TYR A 89 18.18 -12.12 20.69
C TYR A 89 17.82 -10.69 21.07
N TYR A 90 16.74 -10.17 20.49
CA TYR A 90 16.29 -8.79 20.65
C TYR A 90 14.86 -8.74 21.16
N CYS A 91 14.64 -7.97 22.24
CA CYS A 91 13.30 -7.57 22.67
C CYS A 91 12.71 -6.63 21.61
N VAL A 92 11.49 -6.91 21.17
CA VAL A 92 10.74 -6.02 20.28
C VAL A 92 9.64 -5.29 21.03
N LEU A 93 9.12 -4.21 20.45
CA LEU A 93 7.97 -3.44 20.97
C LEU A 93 8.12 -2.99 22.43
N THR A 94 9.36 -2.83 22.86
CA THR A 94 9.76 -2.31 24.16
C THR A 94 10.48 -0.98 23.94
N ASP A 95 10.38 -0.05 24.88
CA ASP A 95 11.07 1.25 24.84
C ASP A 95 12.45 1.13 25.51
N ASP A 96 13.50 1.67 24.89
CA ASP A 96 14.86 1.73 25.44
C ASP A 96 15.07 2.82 26.52
N GLY A 97 13.98 3.50 26.94
CA GLY A 97 14.00 4.63 27.85
C GLY A 97 14.21 5.99 27.16
N HIS A 98 14.52 5.99 25.87
CA HIS A 98 14.70 7.19 25.04
C HIS A 98 13.65 7.26 23.91
N GLY A 99 12.62 6.42 23.97
CA GLY A 99 11.58 6.35 22.96
C GLY A 99 12.08 5.73 21.66
N ASN A 100 13.17 4.94 21.69
CA ASN A 100 13.51 4.06 20.59
C ASN A 100 12.95 2.66 20.83
N VAL A 101 12.50 2.03 19.76
CA VAL A 101 11.78 0.76 19.78
C VAL A 101 12.23 -0.05 18.57
N ILE A 102 12.29 -1.37 18.71
CA ILE A 102 12.46 -2.30 17.60
C ILE A 102 11.08 -2.81 17.17
N PHE A 103 10.72 -2.59 15.90
CA PHE A 103 9.45 -3.02 15.31
C PHE A 103 9.64 -4.27 14.45
N PRO A 104 8.93 -5.37 14.74
CA PRO A 104 8.91 -6.54 13.88
C PRO A 104 7.87 -6.31 12.77
N LEU A 105 8.28 -6.50 11.53
CA LEU A 105 7.48 -6.24 10.33
C LEU A 105 7.73 -7.31 9.28
N HIS A 106 6.73 -7.62 8.47
CA HIS A 106 6.96 -8.34 7.22
C HIS A 106 7.67 -7.43 6.22
N HIS A 107 8.58 -7.98 5.43
CA HIS A 107 9.29 -7.22 4.39
C HIS A 107 8.31 -6.54 3.41
N ALA A 108 7.25 -7.23 3.04
CA ALA A 108 6.17 -6.69 2.21
C ALA A 108 5.53 -5.43 2.81
N CYS A 109 5.28 -5.41 4.12
CA CYS A 109 4.69 -4.25 4.79
C CYS A 109 5.64 -3.05 4.77
N ILE A 110 6.95 -3.29 4.88
CA ILE A 110 7.97 -2.24 4.77
C ILE A 110 7.99 -1.66 3.36
N GLN A 111 7.98 -2.50 2.32
CA GLN A 111 7.97 -2.03 0.93
C GLN A 111 6.72 -1.19 0.63
N ILE A 112 5.54 -1.69 1.02
CA ILE A 112 4.28 -0.96 0.86
C ILE A 112 4.34 0.38 1.62
N GLY A 113 4.80 0.37 2.87
CA GLY A 113 4.91 1.58 3.68
C GLY A 113 5.86 2.63 3.12
N CYS A 114 7.03 2.21 2.63
CA CYS A 114 7.96 3.12 1.95
C CYS A 114 7.30 3.76 0.72
N ARG A 115 6.60 2.96 -0.09
CA ARG A 115 5.90 3.44 -1.29
C ARG A 115 4.77 4.42 -0.97
N VAL A 116 3.98 4.17 0.07
CA VAL A 116 2.95 5.10 0.55
C VAL A 116 3.59 6.45 0.91
N LEU A 117 4.71 6.42 1.64
CA LEU A 117 5.38 7.62 2.13
C LEU A 117 6.08 8.41 1.01
N GLU A 118 6.63 7.74 0.00
CA GLU A 118 7.20 8.38 -1.20
C GLU A 118 6.18 9.26 -1.92
N LEU A 119 4.91 8.81 -1.96
CA LEU A 119 3.84 9.52 -2.65
C LEU A 119 3.21 10.65 -1.84
N HIS A 120 3.51 10.72 -0.55
CA HIS A 120 3.04 11.76 0.36
C HIS A 120 4.21 12.62 0.88
N PRO A 121 4.92 13.38 0.03
CA PRO A 121 6.07 14.18 0.47
C PRO A 121 5.71 15.36 1.39
N GLY A 122 4.42 15.64 1.65
CA GLY A 122 3.97 16.83 2.38
C GLY A 122 4.12 16.82 3.91
N ILE A 123 4.67 15.77 4.52
CA ILE A 123 4.49 15.53 5.97
C ILE A 123 5.34 16.44 6.87
N SER A 124 6.48 16.99 6.44
CA SER A 124 7.18 18.06 7.18
C SER A 124 8.46 18.49 6.47
N ARG A 125 8.80 19.79 6.48
CA ARG A 125 10.13 20.27 6.05
C ARG A 125 11.31 19.66 6.84
N VAL A 126 11.05 19.12 8.04
CA VAL A 126 12.05 18.43 8.87
C VAL A 126 12.25 16.98 8.42
N THR A 127 11.21 16.36 7.82
CA THR A 127 11.21 14.97 7.34
C THR A 127 11.63 14.84 5.88
N ASP A 128 11.74 15.95 5.13
CA ASP A 128 12.18 15.97 3.72
C ASP A 128 13.61 15.43 3.52
N GLN A 129 14.39 15.31 4.60
CA GLN A 129 15.74 14.73 4.58
C GLN A 129 15.78 13.24 4.88
N LEU A 130 14.68 12.65 5.36
CA LEU A 130 14.63 11.24 5.71
C LEU A 130 14.32 10.39 4.49
N SER A 131 15.01 9.26 4.38
CA SER A 131 14.64 8.19 3.46
C SER A 131 13.19 7.73 3.70
N PRO A 132 12.50 7.13 2.72
CA PRO A 132 11.16 6.55 2.93
C PRO A 132 11.11 5.58 4.12
N LEU A 133 12.17 4.77 4.27
CA LEU A 133 12.35 3.86 5.40
C LEU A 133 12.53 4.61 6.73
N GLY A 134 13.28 5.71 6.72
CA GLY A 134 13.42 6.59 7.88
C GLY A 134 12.12 7.26 8.31
N ARG A 135 11.32 7.70 7.33
CA ARG A 135 9.97 8.23 7.57
C ARG A 135 9.05 7.15 8.15
N LEU A 136 9.14 5.91 7.65
CA LEU A 136 8.36 4.79 8.18
C LEU A 136 8.72 4.49 9.64
N ASN A 137 10.01 4.38 9.94
CA ASN A 137 10.49 4.17 11.31
C ASN A 137 10.05 5.31 12.24
N GLN A 138 10.14 6.57 11.78
CA GLN A 138 9.68 7.72 12.55
C GLN A 138 8.17 7.66 12.83
N MET A 139 7.36 7.36 11.82
CA MET A 139 5.90 7.21 11.96
C MET A 139 5.55 6.15 13.01
N LEU A 140 6.18 4.98 12.94
CA LEU A 140 5.98 3.90 13.92
C LEU A 140 6.34 4.32 15.33
N ARG A 141 7.47 5.04 15.50
CA ARG A 141 7.90 5.55 16.81
C ARG A 141 6.94 6.59 17.38
N LEU A 142 6.49 7.54 16.56
CA LEU A 142 5.54 8.55 16.98
C LEU A 142 4.22 7.90 17.43
N GLN A 143 3.74 6.92 16.67
CA GLN A 143 2.53 6.18 17.02
C GLN A 143 2.68 5.36 18.30
N PHE A 144 3.82 4.68 18.47
CA PHE A 144 4.13 3.94 19.69
C PHE A 144 4.15 4.86 20.93
N GLN A 145 4.81 6.02 20.82
CA GLN A 145 4.87 7.00 21.91
C GLN A 145 3.48 7.58 22.22
N TYR A 146 2.69 7.88 21.19
CA TYR A 146 1.32 8.36 21.34
C TYR A 146 0.46 7.36 22.11
N ASN A 147 0.46 6.08 21.72
CA ASN A 147 -0.33 5.03 22.38
C ASN A 147 0.13 4.82 23.83
N LYS A 148 1.45 4.81 24.07
CA LYS A 148 2.03 4.70 25.41
C LYS A 148 1.60 5.86 26.32
N SER A 149 1.56 7.08 25.80
CA SER A 149 1.17 8.28 26.56
C SER A 149 -0.35 8.38 26.80
N SER A 150 -1.16 7.92 25.84
CA SER A 150 -2.61 8.01 25.90
C SER A 150 -3.23 6.95 26.81
N GLY A 151 -2.51 5.85 27.11
CA GLY A 151 -3.07 4.71 27.85
C GLY A 151 -4.21 4.00 27.12
N VAL A 152 -4.38 4.31 25.82
CA VAL A 152 -5.40 3.75 24.94
C VAL A 152 -4.74 2.63 24.15
N GLY A 153 -4.91 1.38 24.59
CA GLY A 153 -4.59 0.20 23.78
C GLY A 153 -3.91 -0.96 24.53
N VAL A 154 -4.09 -2.16 23.99
CA VAL A 154 -3.18 -3.29 24.20
C VAL A 154 -1.84 -2.85 23.61
N GLY A 155 -0.78 -2.72 24.42
CA GLY A 155 0.42 -1.89 24.14
C GLY A 155 1.18 -2.13 22.83
N HIS A 156 0.77 -3.09 22.00
CA HIS A 156 1.36 -3.46 20.72
C HIS A 156 0.48 -3.14 19.50
N ASP A 157 -0.78 -2.75 19.72
CA ASP A 157 -1.69 -2.36 18.64
C ASP A 157 -1.51 -0.87 18.26
N LEU A 158 -0.53 -0.61 17.38
CA LEU A 158 -0.18 0.76 16.98
C LEU A 158 -1.26 1.46 16.17
N PHE A 159 -1.95 0.70 15.31
CA PHE A 159 -2.89 1.23 14.34
C PHE A 159 -4.28 0.65 14.51
N ASN A 160 -4.73 0.37 15.74
CA ASN A 160 -6.08 -0.16 16.01
C ASN A 160 -6.44 -1.35 15.10
N LEU A 161 -5.49 -2.26 14.88
CA LEU A 161 -5.61 -3.46 14.09
C LEU A 161 -6.59 -4.46 14.73
N ASN A 162 -6.83 -4.34 16.03
CA ASN A 162 -7.83 -5.11 16.77
C ASN A 162 -9.23 -4.50 16.70
N SER A 163 -9.44 -3.41 15.94
CA SER A 163 -10.75 -2.79 15.76
C SER A 163 -11.33 -3.05 14.37
N GLU A 164 -12.63 -2.83 14.26
CA GLU A 164 -13.30 -2.68 12.97
C GLU A 164 -12.96 -1.31 12.36
N ASN A 165 -13.10 -1.22 11.04
CA ASN A 165 -13.03 0.03 10.30
C ASN A 165 -14.38 0.79 10.41
N GLN A 166 -14.50 1.95 9.76
CA GLN A 166 -15.73 2.75 9.78
C GLN A 166 -16.94 2.05 9.13
N THR A 167 -16.71 1.05 8.29
CA THR A 167 -17.75 0.25 7.62
C THR A 167 -18.16 -0.99 8.41
N GLY A 168 -17.55 -1.24 9.59
CA GLY A 168 -17.81 -2.40 10.44
C GLY A 168 -17.00 -3.65 10.06
N ASP A 169 -16.03 -3.53 9.15
CA ASP A 169 -15.20 -4.65 8.71
C ASP A 169 -13.92 -4.78 9.54
N PRO A 170 -13.43 -6.00 9.80
CA PRO A 170 -12.17 -6.21 10.49
C PRO A 170 -10.99 -5.50 9.80
N ARG A 171 -10.25 -4.67 10.55
CA ARG A 171 -9.07 -3.97 10.01
C ARG A 171 -7.89 -4.92 9.80
N SER A 172 -7.82 -5.98 10.59
CA SER A 172 -6.85 -7.06 10.45
C SER A 172 -7.42 -8.39 10.92
N LEU A 173 -6.61 -9.44 10.78
CA LEU A 173 -6.87 -10.74 11.36
C LEU A 173 -7.16 -10.66 12.87
N LEU A 174 -6.55 -9.70 13.58
CA LEU A 174 -6.72 -9.52 15.02
C LEU A 174 -8.10 -8.98 15.43
N ALA A 175 -8.81 -8.35 14.50
CA ALA A 175 -10.17 -7.86 14.71
C ALA A 175 -11.25 -8.90 14.31
N MET A 176 -10.84 -10.09 13.84
CA MET A 176 -11.78 -11.13 13.43
C MET A 176 -12.31 -11.91 14.63
N ASP A 177 -13.61 -12.17 14.63
CA ASP A 177 -14.27 -13.03 15.60
C ASP A 177 -14.03 -14.53 15.30
N GLU A 178 -14.24 -15.40 16.28
CA GLU A 178 -13.98 -16.84 16.15
C GLU A 178 -14.66 -17.45 14.92
N LEU A 179 -15.84 -17.00 14.52
CA LEU A 179 -16.54 -17.50 13.33
C LEU A 179 -15.80 -17.14 12.04
N GLY A 180 -15.27 -15.93 11.92
CA GLY A 180 -14.42 -15.52 10.81
C GLY A 180 -13.13 -16.34 10.70
N TRP A 181 -12.59 -16.83 11.83
CA TRP A 181 -11.43 -17.74 11.86
C TRP A 181 -11.72 -19.13 11.30
N TRP A 182 -12.94 -19.61 11.45
CA TRP A 182 -13.36 -20.93 10.96
C TRP A 182 -13.94 -20.89 9.53
N GLY A 183 -14.23 -19.70 8.99
CA GLY A 183 -14.56 -19.48 7.59
C GLY A 183 -13.31 -19.35 6.71
N ASP A 184 -13.49 -19.06 5.42
CA ASP A 184 -12.40 -18.75 4.50
C ASP A 184 -12.08 -17.23 4.46
N GLU A 185 -12.72 -16.44 5.33
CA GLU A 185 -12.64 -14.97 5.30
C GLU A 185 -11.30 -14.41 5.76
N HIS A 186 -10.48 -15.18 6.47
CA HIS A 186 -9.16 -14.78 6.95
C HIS A 186 -8.08 -14.84 5.87
N GLU A 187 -8.28 -15.62 4.80
CA GLU A 187 -7.28 -15.85 3.75
C GLU A 187 -6.84 -14.55 3.07
N LYS A 188 -7.76 -13.59 2.90
CA LYS A 188 -7.49 -12.27 2.33
C LYS A 188 -6.49 -11.43 3.14
N PHE A 189 -6.35 -11.67 4.44
CA PHE A 189 -5.37 -10.99 5.28
C PHE A 189 -3.97 -11.62 5.20
N LEU A 190 -3.92 -12.87 4.76
CA LEU A 190 -2.73 -13.73 4.79
C LEU A 190 -2.12 -13.94 3.40
N THR A 191 -2.83 -13.58 2.32
CA THR A 191 -2.34 -13.67 0.94
C THR A 191 -1.31 -12.58 0.65
N ASP A 192 -0.27 -12.94 -0.11
CA ASP A 192 0.84 -12.06 -0.47
C ASP A 192 0.37 -10.74 -1.09
N PRO A 193 0.68 -9.58 -0.46
CA PRO A 193 0.29 -8.29 -0.98
C PRO A 193 1.27 -7.73 -2.03
N LEU A 194 2.43 -8.36 -2.28
CA LEU A 194 3.40 -7.93 -3.29
C LEU A 194 3.25 -8.73 -4.57
N GLU A 195 3.28 -10.06 -4.49
CA GLU A 195 3.15 -10.93 -5.66
C GLU A 195 1.67 -11.29 -5.85
N ILE A 196 1.00 -10.62 -6.78
CA ILE A 196 -0.44 -10.78 -7.02
C ILE A 196 -0.66 -11.40 -8.40
N PRO A 197 -0.80 -12.73 -8.49
CA PRO A 197 -1.12 -13.39 -9.74
C PRO A 197 -2.43 -12.86 -10.34
N GLY A 198 -2.40 -12.53 -11.63
CA GLY A 198 -3.59 -12.11 -12.38
C GLY A 198 -4.05 -10.67 -12.12
N ILE A 199 -3.21 -9.80 -11.55
CA ILE A 199 -3.58 -8.37 -11.37
C ILE A 199 -3.87 -7.66 -12.69
N SER A 200 -3.08 -7.91 -13.75
CA SER A 200 -3.34 -7.37 -15.09
C SER A 200 -4.70 -7.85 -15.61
N GLN A 201 -4.97 -9.16 -15.50
CA GLN A 201 -6.26 -9.75 -15.91
C GLN A 201 -7.43 -9.14 -15.15
N PHE A 202 -7.29 -8.93 -13.84
CA PHE A 202 -8.31 -8.26 -13.03
C PHE A 202 -8.58 -6.83 -13.53
N ILE A 203 -7.55 -6.03 -13.82
CA ILE A 203 -7.73 -4.68 -14.36
C ILE A 203 -8.40 -4.72 -15.74
N LEU A 204 -8.03 -5.69 -16.59
CA LEU A 204 -8.69 -5.92 -17.89
C LEU A 204 -10.17 -6.28 -17.73
N ASP A 205 -10.51 -7.11 -16.74
CA ASP A 205 -11.90 -7.48 -16.47
C ASP A 205 -12.71 -6.29 -15.94
N VAL A 206 -12.10 -5.45 -15.09
CA VAL A 206 -12.69 -4.17 -14.67
C VAL A 206 -12.92 -3.25 -15.86
N LEU A 207 -11.96 -3.15 -16.79
CA LEU A 207 -12.09 -2.36 -18.02
C LEU A 207 -13.25 -2.85 -18.89
N ARG A 208 -13.38 -4.18 -19.05
CA ARG A 208 -14.47 -4.81 -19.83
C ARG A 208 -15.84 -4.61 -19.19
N ALA A 209 -15.91 -4.68 -17.86
CA ALA A 209 -17.15 -4.52 -17.11
C ALA A 209 -17.59 -3.04 -17.03
N THR A 210 -16.68 -2.10 -17.25
CA THR A 210 -16.99 -0.66 -17.18
C THR A 210 -17.77 -0.23 -18.43
N PRO A 211 -18.96 0.39 -18.28
CA PRO A 211 -19.75 0.85 -19.41
C PRO A 211 -18.94 1.77 -20.31
N ARG A 212 -18.88 1.46 -21.60
CA ARG A 212 -18.24 2.33 -22.58
C ARG A 212 -19.02 3.64 -22.61
N THR A 213 -18.35 4.76 -22.36
CA THR A 213 -18.93 6.07 -22.62
C THR A 213 -18.98 6.28 -24.14
N SER A 214 -20.00 5.71 -24.79
CA SER A 214 -20.40 6.14 -26.13
C SER A 214 -21.09 7.49 -26.01
N GLY A 215 -20.30 8.53 -25.78
CA GLY A 215 -20.76 9.91 -25.71
C GLY A 215 -20.20 10.71 -26.88
N PRO A 216 -21.03 11.46 -27.63
CA PRO A 216 -20.54 12.33 -28.69
C PRO A 216 -19.51 13.31 -28.12
N GLU A 217 -18.50 13.64 -28.93
CA GLU A 217 -17.58 14.76 -28.71
C GLU A 217 -18.32 15.89 -28.00
N SER A 218 -17.83 16.28 -26.82
CA SER A 218 -18.46 17.37 -26.05
C SER A 218 -18.71 18.54 -27.00
N PRO A 219 -19.96 19.03 -27.13
CA PRO A 219 -20.33 19.99 -28.16
C PRO A 219 -19.39 21.17 -28.09
N ALA A 220 -18.75 21.52 -29.22
CA ALA A 220 -17.70 22.54 -29.35
C ALA A 220 -17.87 23.65 -28.32
N VAL A 221 -17.17 23.46 -27.21
CA VAL A 221 -17.40 24.20 -25.98
C VAL A 221 -16.73 25.55 -26.18
N ARG A 222 -17.52 26.57 -26.52
CA ARG A 222 -16.99 27.93 -26.63
C ARG A 222 -16.76 28.50 -25.22
N PRO A 223 -15.54 28.98 -24.91
CA PRO A 223 -15.27 29.65 -23.65
C PRO A 223 -16.15 30.89 -23.53
N LEU A 224 -16.88 31.04 -22.41
CA LEU A 224 -17.68 32.25 -22.14
C LEU A 224 -16.80 33.45 -21.75
N ARG A 225 -15.55 33.22 -21.36
CA ARG A 225 -14.62 34.26 -20.89
C ARG A 225 -13.29 34.23 -21.63
N SER A 226 -12.60 35.36 -21.62
CA SER A 226 -11.22 35.47 -22.07
C SER A 226 -10.29 34.63 -21.18
N ALA A 227 -9.25 34.06 -21.80
CA ALA A 227 -8.19 33.37 -21.09
C ALA A 227 -7.46 34.32 -20.13
N GLU A 228 -7.13 33.83 -18.93
CA GLU A 228 -6.41 34.56 -17.90
C GLU A 228 -5.17 33.78 -17.44
N SER A 229 -4.09 34.49 -17.09
CA SER A 229 -2.86 33.91 -16.53
C SER A 229 -2.32 32.71 -17.34
N ILE A 230 -2.15 31.55 -16.71
CA ILE A 230 -1.66 30.29 -17.31
C ILE A 230 -2.49 29.83 -18.52
N GLU A 231 -3.77 30.22 -18.62
CA GLU A 231 -4.62 29.86 -19.76
C GLU A 231 -4.20 30.55 -21.06
N LYS A 232 -3.45 31.65 -20.97
CA LYS A 232 -2.90 32.36 -22.14
C LYS A 232 -1.65 31.69 -22.71
N MET A 233 -1.06 30.73 -21.99
CA MET A 233 0.13 30.04 -22.47
C MET A 233 -0.16 29.29 -23.79
N PRO A 234 0.80 29.27 -24.73
CA PRO A 234 0.79 28.34 -25.85
C PRO A 234 0.70 26.89 -25.37
N ASN A 235 0.10 26.02 -26.17
CA ASN A 235 -0.10 24.62 -25.80
C ASN A 235 1.26 23.92 -25.59
N GLU A 236 2.26 24.27 -26.38
CA GLU A 236 3.61 23.71 -26.31
C GLU A 236 4.26 23.94 -24.94
N LEU A 237 4.01 25.11 -24.32
CA LEU A 237 4.52 25.38 -22.97
C LEU A 237 3.72 24.62 -21.92
N LEU A 238 2.41 24.45 -22.11
CA LEU A 238 1.60 23.64 -21.22
C LEU A 238 2.00 22.17 -21.29
N ASP A 239 2.30 21.65 -22.48
CA ASP A 239 2.76 20.27 -22.69
C ASP A 239 4.10 20.02 -21.96
N ILE A 240 5.04 20.97 -22.04
CA ILE A 240 6.31 20.89 -21.28
C ILE A 240 6.02 20.92 -19.77
N ILE A 241 5.13 21.80 -19.31
CA ILE A 241 4.78 21.88 -17.88
C ILE A 241 4.15 20.56 -17.42
N THR A 242 3.17 20.03 -18.15
CA THR A 242 2.44 18.81 -17.77
C THR A 242 3.33 17.58 -17.79
N ALA A 243 4.32 17.51 -18.69
CA ALA A 243 5.33 16.46 -18.72
C ALA A 243 6.21 16.43 -17.45
N HIS A 244 6.30 17.53 -16.71
CA HIS A 244 7.06 17.63 -15.46
C HIS A 244 6.18 17.65 -14.20
N LEU A 245 4.86 17.60 -14.33
CA LEU A 245 3.94 17.59 -13.20
C LEU A 245 3.54 16.16 -12.82
N PRO A 246 3.34 15.86 -11.52
CA PRO A 246 2.70 14.63 -11.10
C PRO A 246 1.32 14.48 -11.75
N PRO A 247 0.87 13.26 -12.10
CA PRO A 247 -0.39 13.07 -12.82
C PRO A 247 -1.62 13.62 -12.09
N LEU A 248 -1.64 13.54 -10.76
CA LEU A 248 -2.71 14.15 -9.96
C LEU A 248 -2.72 15.69 -10.06
N SER A 249 -1.55 16.32 -10.20
CA SER A 249 -1.44 17.76 -10.45
C SER A 249 -1.90 18.11 -11.87
N VAL A 250 -1.64 17.27 -12.87
CA VAL A 250 -2.17 17.44 -14.23
C VAL A 250 -3.70 17.33 -14.23
N VAL A 251 -4.26 16.36 -13.50
CA VAL A 251 -5.72 16.23 -13.32
C VAL A 251 -6.30 17.45 -12.61
N ALA A 252 -5.64 17.98 -11.58
CA ALA A 252 -6.06 19.20 -10.89
C ALA A 252 -6.01 20.42 -11.83
N LEU A 253 -4.95 20.56 -12.63
CA LEU A 253 -4.79 21.62 -13.62
C LEU A 253 -5.91 21.57 -14.66
N HIS A 254 -6.19 20.38 -15.23
CA HIS A 254 -7.30 20.18 -16.16
C HIS A 254 -8.65 20.60 -15.56
N ARG A 255 -8.89 20.30 -14.27
CA ARG A 255 -10.15 20.62 -13.57
C ARG A 255 -10.26 22.09 -13.13
N SER A 256 -9.16 22.84 -13.14
CA SER A 256 -9.14 24.23 -12.63
C SER A 256 -9.86 25.22 -13.55
N SER A 257 -9.99 24.93 -14.85
CA SER A 257 -10.68 25.79 -15.81
C SER A 257 -11.12 25.05 -17.06
N ARG A 258 -12.24 25.50 -17.64
CA ARG A 258 -12.76 25.03 -18.93
C ARG A 258 -11.80 25.27 -20.10
N LEU A 259 -10.97 26.32 -20.02
CA LEU A 259 -9.95 26.57 -21.03
C LEU A 259 -8.77 25.61 -20.91
N LEU A 260 -8.33 25.32 -19.67
CA LEU A 260 -7.28 24.35 -19.41
C LEU A 260 -7.73 22.92 -19.72
N SER A 261 -9.00 22.58 -19.48
CA SER A 261 -9.51 21.26 -19.87
C SER A 261 -9.45 21.00 -21.39
N LEU A 262 -9.49 22.06 -22.21
CA LEU A 262 -9.34 21.96 -23.66
C LEU A 262 -7.87 21.89 -24.10
N LYS A 263 -6.96 22.53 -23.35
CA LYS A 263 -5.53 22.59 -23.68
C LYS A 263 -4.70 21.45 -23.09
N VAL A 264 -5.15 20.88 -21.98
CA VAL A 264 -4.51 19.76 -21.28
C VAL A 264 -5.46 18.57 -21.37
N PRO A 265 -5.50 17.86 -22.51
CA PRO A 265 -6.42 16.73 -22.67
C PRO A 265 -6.06 15.60 -21.70
N LEU A 266 -7.07 15.03 -21.04
CA LEU A 266 -6.95 13.78 -20.28
C LEU A 266 -7.62 12.69 -21.12
N ASP A 267 -6.90 12.21 -22.13
CA ASP A 267 -7.35 11.17 -23.04
C ASP A 267 -7.14 9.76 -22.46
N ALA A 268 -7.54 8.74 -23.22
CA ALA A 268 -7.36 7.35 -22.80
C ALA A 268 -5.87 7.00 -22.60
N HIS A 269 -4.98 7.58 -23.41
CA HIS A 269 -3.54 7.37 -23.29
C HIS A 269 -3.01 7.86 -21.95
N PHE A 270 -3.35 9.09 -21.55
CA PHE A 270 -3.01 9.63 -20.23
C PHE A 270 -3.43 8.67 -19.10
N TYR A 271 -4.68 8.22 -19.11
CA TYR A 271 -5.16 7.33 -18.04
C TYR A 271 -4.50 5.95 -18.09
N ARG A 272 -4.32 5.34 -19.26
CA ARG A 272 -3.67 4.03 -19.43
C ARG A 272 -2.23 4.09 -18.92
N GLU A 273 -1.44 5.04 -19.41
CA GLU A 273 -0.03 5.21 -19.07
C GLU A 273 0.16 5.37 -17.55
N TYR A 274 -0.61 6.27 -16.94
CA TYR A 274 -0.43 6.56 -15.52
C TYR A 274 -1.14 5.58 -14.58
N VAL A 275 -2.02 4.70 -15.07
CA VAL A 275 -2.49 3.53 -14.33
C VAL A 275 -1.45 2.42 -14.39
N ALA A 276 -0.91 2.13 -15.58
CA ALA A 276 0.11 1.11 -15.80
C ALA A 276 1.35 1.33 -14.94
N ASN A 277 1.83 2.57 -14.83
CA ASN A 277 2.98 2.92 -13.99
C ASN A 277 2.62 3.18 -12.50
N GLY A 278 1.35 3.05 -12.12
CA GLY A 278 0.87 3.26 -10.76
C GLY A 278 0.84 4.72 -10.27
N SER A 279 1.08 5.71 -11.12
CA SER A 279 1.11 7.11 -10.68
C SER A 279 -0.28 7.71 -10.40
N LEU A 280 -1.33 7.22 -11.07
CA LEU A 280 -2.74 7.62 -10.81
C LEU A 280 -3.43 6.72 -9.78
N PHE A 281 -3.01 5.47 -9.70
CA PHE A 281 -3.52 4.51 -8.72
C PHE A 281 -2.35 3.74 -8.08
N PRO A 282 -1.74 4.34 -7.04
CA PRO A 282 -0.52 3.86 -6.40
C PRO A 282 -0.47 2.43 -5.92
N GLN A 283 -1.61 1.77 -5.76
CA GLN A 283 -1.72 0.38 -5.32
C GLN A 283 -1.57 -0.61 -6.47
N VAL A 284 -1.66 -0.17 -7.73
CA VAL A 284 -1.49 -0.97 -8.93
C VAL A 284 -0.20 -0.53 -9.59
N TRP A 285 0.89 -1.28 -9.39
CA TRP A 285 2.23 -0.86 -9.83
C TRP A 285 3.02 -1.92 -10.59
N ASP A 286 2.42 -3.08 -10.73
CA ASP A 286 2.96 -4.34 -11.21
C ASP A 286 2.07 -4.85 -12.33
N LEU A 287 1.50 -3.94 -13.12
CA LEU A 287 0.82 -4.30 -14.35
C LEU A 287 1.84 -4.68 -15.41
N ASP A 288 1.58 -5.80 -16.06
CA ASP A 288 2.36 -6.23 -17.20
C ASP A 288 1.83 -5.54 -18.47
N ASN A 289 2.64 -4.65 -19.03
CA ASN A 289 2.28 -3.94 -20.26
C ASN A 289 2.16 -4.90 -21.45
N GLU A 290 2.93 -5.99 -21.48
CA GLU A 290 2.84 -6.99 -22.54
C GLU A 290 1.50 -7.74 -22.46
N GLU A 291 1.05 -8.13 -21.26
CA GLU A 291 -0.27 -8.75 -21.07
C GLU A 291 -1.42 -7.79 -21.44
N LEU A 292 -1.27 -6.49 -21.15
CA LEU A 292 -2.26 -5.48 -21.53
C LEU A 292 -2.33 -5.28 -23.05
N GLU A 293 -1.18 -5.35 -23.75
CA GLU A 293 -1.09 -5.20 -25.21
C GLU A 293 -1.52 -6.46 -25.97
N ASP A 294 -1.18 -7.64 -25.47
CA ASP A 294 -1.52 -8.92 -26.10
C ASP A 294 -3.03 -9.16 -26.11
N ASP A 295 -3.74 -8.82 -25.04
CA ASP A 295 -5.20 -8.96 -24.97
C ASP A 295 -5.92 -7.89 -25.82
N GLU A 296 -5.30 -6.73 -26.04
CA GLU A 296 -5.75 -5.73 -27.02
C GLU A 296 -5.57 -6.25 -28.46
N ASN A 297 -4.44 -6.91 -28.75
CA ASN A 297 -4.09 -7.42 -30.08
C ASN A 297 -4.83 -8.73 -30.46
N GLU A 298 -4.97 -9.69 -29.55
CA GLU A 298 -5.68 -10.96 -29.80
C GLU A 298 -7.17 -10.74 -30.11
N LYS A 299 -7.75 -9.63 -29.64
CA LYS A 299 -9.15 -9.27 -29.88
C LYS A 299 -9.32 -8.15 -30.91
N ALA A 300 -8.22 -7.68 -31.52
CA ALA A 300 -8.21 -6.68 -32.59
C ALA A 300 -8.75 -7.19 -33.94
N ASP A 301 -9.13 -8.47 -34.05
CA ASP A 301 -9.88 -8.99 -35.20
C ASP A 301 -11.28 -8.34 -35.34
N PHE A 302 -11.73 -7.61 -34.31
CA PHE A 302 -12.79 -6.60 -34.39
C PHE A 302 -12.21 -5.19 -34.63
N SER A 303 -11.70 -5.00 -35.83
CA SER A 303 -11.21 -3.72 -36.39
C SER A 303 -11.97 -2.45 -35.94
N ARG A 304 -11.19 -1.39 -35.65
CA ARG A 304 -11.54 0.06 -35.60
C ARG A 304 -12.10 0.70 -34.33
N LEU A 305 -11.48 0.52 -33.16
CA LEU A 305 -11.88 1.33 -32.01
C LEU A 305 -10.68 1.73 -31.13
N ASP A 306 -9.96 2.76 -31.56
CA ASP A 306 -9.13 3.66 -30.71
C ASP A 306 -9.95 4.38 -29.61
N GLY A 307 -11.19 3.98 -29.36
CA GLY A 307 -12.13 4.55 -28.38
C GLY A 307 -12.85 3.50 -27.54
N LEU A 308 -12.29 2.30 -27.39
CA LEU A 308 -12.99 1.16 -26.81
C LEU A 308 -13.09 1.17 -25.29
N TRP A 309 -12.04 1.59 -24.57
CA TRP A 309 -11.94 1.39 -23.12
C TRP A 309 -11.88 2.72 -22.37
N ASP A 310 -12.81 2.91 -21.42
CA ASP A 310 -12.92 4.11 -20.60
C ASP A 310 -12.01 4.00 -19.37
N TRP A 311 -10.70 4.13 -19.60
CA TRP A 311 -9.66 4.12 -18.55
C TRP A 311 -9.93 5.17 -17.45
N LYS A 312 -10.56 6.28 -17.80
CA LYS A 312 -10.98 7.30 -16.83
C LYS A 312 -12.02 6.78 -15.85
N SER A 313 -13.00 6.02 -16.33
CA SER A 313 -14.00 5.39 -15.48
C SER A 313 -13.40 4.29 -14.61
N VAL A 314 -12.41 3.55 -15.10
CA VAL A 314 -11.65 2.60 -14.27
C VAL A 314 -10.91 3.31 -13.15
N VAL A 315 -10.16 4.38 -13.44
CA VAL A 315 -9.51 5.17 -12.38
C VAL A 315 -10.52 5.67 -11.36
N ARG A 316 -11.68 6.17 -11.80
CA ARG A 316 -12.75 6.60 -10.87
C ARG A 316 -13.29 5.45 -10.03
N LEU A 317 -13.44 4.27 -10.61
CA LEU A 317 -13.95 3.09 -9.92
C LEU A 317 -12.94 2.62 -8.86
N LEU A 318 -11.67 2.49 -9.24
CA LEU A 318 -10.58 2.12 -8.34
C LEU A 318 -10.41 3.18 -7.21
N GLN A 319 -10.46 4.47 -7.56
CA GLN A 319 -10.31 5.59 -6.62
C GLN A 319 -11.48 5.76 -5.66
N LYS A 320 -12.69 5.32 -6.02
CA LYS A 320 -13.83 5.37 -5.11
C LYS A 320 -13.58 4.54 -3.85
N LYS A 321 -12.56 3.67 -3.81
CA LYS A 321 -12.12 2.90 -2.63
C LYS A 321 -13.24 2.06 -2.00
N GLU A 322 -14.42 2.00 -2.61
CA GLU A 322 -15.60 1.18 -2.31
C GLU A 322 -15.40 -0.24 -2.84
N PHE A 323 -14.24 -0.82 -2.55
CA PHE A 323 -14.17 -2.26 -2.42
C PHE A 323 -14.78 -2.56 -1.06
N SER A 324 -16.11 -2.58 -0.99
CA SER A 324 -16.81 -3.07 0.19
C SER A 324 -16.24 -4.45 0.51
N VAL A 325 -15.70 -4.61 1.71
CA VAL A 325 -14.99 -5.83 2.15
C VAL A 325 -15.94 -7.03 2.20
N TYR A 326 -17.25 -6.77 2.13
CA TYR A 326 -18.30 -7.73 1.80
C TYR A 326 -18.97 -7.33 0.49
N GLY A 327 -19.25 -8.31 -0.38
CA GLY A 327 -19.85 -8.17 -1.71
C GLY A 327 -21.27 -7.60 -1.79
N LEU A 328 -21.60 -6.61 -0.97
CA LEU A 328 -22.83 -5.83 -1.06
C LEU A 328 -22.65 -4.70 -2.07
N GLY A 329 -22.92 -5.01 -3.34
CA GLY A 329 -23.52 -4.03 -4.26
C GLY A 329 -22.78 -3.72 -5.55
N CYS A 330 -21.56 -4.23 -5.75
CA CYS A 330 -20.89 -4.19 -7.06
C CYS A 330 -20.42 -5.60 -7.38
N GLY A 331 -20.87 -6.17 -8.50
CA GLY A 331 -20.49 -7.52 -8.99
C GLY A 331 -18.99 -7.71 -9.31
N LEU A 332 -18.14 -6.77 -8.89
CA LEU A 332 -16.69 -6.82 -8.95
C LEU A 332 -16.06 -7.25 -7.63
N SER A 333 -16.80 -7.23 -6.51
CA SER A 333 -16.26 -7.55 -5.18
C SER A 333 -15.83 -9.01 -5.02
N GLU A 334 -16.45 -9.94 -5.75
CA GLU A 334 -16.07 -11.36 -5.77
C GLU A 334 -14.87 -11.64 -6.69
N ALA A 335 -14.46 -10.67 -7.52
CA ALA A 335 -13.41 -10.81 -8.51
C ALA A 335 -12.06 -10.19 -8.09
N ILE A 336 -11.99 -9.55 -6.91
CA ILE A 336 -10.77 -8.88 -6.45
C ILE A 336 -9.74 -9.93 -6.02
N PRO A 337 -8.52 -9.95 -6.59
CA PRO A 337 -7.46 -10.82 -6.11
C PRO A 337 -7.17 -10.57 -4.62
N LEU A 338 -7.12 -11.63 -3.83
CA LEU A 338 -6.96 -11.53 -2.37
C LEU A 338 -5.69 -10.75 -1.97
N GLY A 339 -4.58 -10.97 -2.69
CA GLY A 339 -3.33 -10.21 -2.49
C GLY A 339 -3.49 -8.71 -2.74
N PHE A 340 -4.24 -8.34 -3.77
CA PHE A 340 -4.52 -6.93 -4.09
C PHE A 340 -5.39 -6.26 -3.03
N TRP A 341 -6.38 -6.99 -2.53
CA TRP A 341 -7.17 -6.55 -1.40
C TRP A 341 -6.28 -6.32 -0.17
N ASN A 342 -5.38 -7.25 0.15
CA ASN A 342 -4.47 -7.14 1.30
C ASN A 342 -3.52 -5.94 1.14
N ARG A 343 -2.97 -5.74 -0.06
CA ARG A 343 -2.15 -4.57 -0.39
C ARG A 343 -2.90 -3.28 -0.13
N CYS A 344 -4.13 -3.15 -0.65
CA CYS A 344 -4.95 -1.95 -0.47
C CYS A 344 -5.28 -1.69 1.00
N ARG A 345 -5.52 -2.75 1.78
CA ARG A 345 -5.75 -2.67 3.23
C ARG A 345 -4.52 -2.12 3.97
N ILE A 346 -3.35 -2.72 3.75
CA ILE A 346 -2.09 -2.28 4.38
C ILE A 346 -1.78 -0.83 3.98
N TRP A 347 -1.97 -0.50 2.71
CA TRP A 347 -1.84 0.87 2.20
C TRP A 347 -2.71 1.86 2.97
N ARG A 348 -4.00 1.54 3.14
CA ARG A 348 -4.95 2.40 3.86
C ARG A 348 -4.57 2.58 5.33
N ILE A 349 -4.11 1.52 6.00
CA ILE A 349 -3.63 1.61 7.40
C ILE A 349 -2.52 2.65 7.53
N ILE A 350 -1.61 2.71 6.56
CA ILE A 350 -0.47 3.64 6.55
C ILE A 350 -0.91 5.05 6.15
N GLU A 351 -1.79 5.18 5.15
CA GLU A 351 -2.39 6.49 4.80
C GLU A 351 -3.13 7.10 6.00
N ASP A 352 -3.94 6.32 6.71
CA ASP A 352 -4.70 6.79 7.89
C ASP A 352 -3.77 7.23 9.04
N ALA A 353 -2.56 6.67 9.10
CA ALA A 353 -1.54 7.00 10.11
C ALA A 353 -0.68 8.20 9.72
N CYS A 354 -0.68 8.60 8.46
CA CYS A 354 0.00 9.80 8.01
C CYS A 354 -0.82 11.04 8.41
N PRO A 355 -0.26 11.98 9.19
CA PRO A 355 -0.96 13.23 9.47
C PRO A 355 -1.20 14.01 8.16
N PRO A 356 -2.36 14.69 8.02
CA PRO A 356 -2.75 15.42 6.80
C PRO A 356 -1.90 16.66 6.51
#